data_AF-A0A563ET84-F1
#
_entry.id   AF-A0A563ET84-F1
#
_cell.length_a   1.000
_cell.length_b   1.000
_cell.length_c   1.000
_cell.angle_alpha   90.00
_cell.angle_beta   90.00
_cell.angle_gamma   90.00
#
_symmetry.space_group_name_H-M   'P 1'
#
loop_
_entity.id
_entity.type
_entity.pdbx_description
1 polymer ?
#
loop_
_entity_poly.entity_id
_entity_poly.type
_entity_poly.pdbx_seq_one_letter_code
_entity_poly.pdbx_strand_id
1 'polypeptide(L)'
;MYRDLALHLARNGFVVALPEHPGNHRDDRSLTGTVENLTNRPRHLRAVIDFACAEWRISSVAVVGHSLGGYTGLALVGGKPTASPHETGGEPEPLAVEHDDRVQALVLLAPATPWFMLDGALDDVRVPILMLSGEKDEHTTSWHASQDPPGFDRVAYQERMKAEVLEFLQRYARK
;
A
#
# COMPACT_ATOMS: atom_id res chain seq x y z
N MET A 1 -0.01 2.64 15.31
CA MET A 1 0.47 1.67 14.29
C MET A 1 1.37 2.32 13.23
N TYR A 2 0.85 3.04 12.21
CA TYR A 2 1.71 3.55 11.11
C TYR A 2 2.81 4.50 11.58
N ARG A 3 2.46 5.42 12.49
CA ARG A 3 3.44 6.31 13.13
C ARG A 3 4.52 5.53 13.88
N ASP A 4 4.14 4.46 14.59
CA ASP A 4 5.09 3.67 15.38
C ASP A 4 6.01 2.83 14.49
N LEU A 5 5.48 2.29 13.40
CA LEU A 5 6.28 1.64 12.36
C LEU A 5 7.24 2.63 11.70
N ALA A 6 6.76 3.81 11.32
CA ALA A 6 7.60 4.86 10.74
C ALA A 6 8.74 5.28 11.68
N LEU A 7 8.44 5.50 12.96
CA LEU A 7 9.44 5.80 13.98
C LEU A 7 10.43 4.65 14.17
N HIS A 8 9.96 3.41 14.14
CA HIS A 8 10.83 2.24 14.24
C HIS A 8 11.79 2.14 13.05
N LEU A 9 11.30 2.35 11.82
CA LEU A 9 12.14 2.37 10.62
C LEU A 9 13.13 3.54 10.63
N ALA A 10 12.69 4.74 11.02
CA ALA A 10 13.55 5.92 11.14
C ALA A 10 14.71 5.71 12.13
N ARG A 11 14.42 5.10 13.29
CA ARG A 11 15.44 4.73 14.27
C ARG A 11 16.44 3.68 13.76
N ASN A 12 16.11 2.97 12.69
CA ASN A 12 16.95 1.97 12.05
C ASN A 12 17.57 2.44 10.72
N GLY A 13 17.61 3.76 10.48
CA GLY A 13 18.38 4.36 9.40
C GLY A 13 17.61 4.55 8.08
N PHE A 14 16.29 4.40 8.08
CA PHE A 14 15.46 4.75 6.92
C PHE A 14 15.00 6.21 6.99
N VAL A 15 14.87 6.87 5.84
CA VAL A 15 14.07 8.09 5.71
C VAL A 15 12.64 7.67 5.33
N VAL A 16 11.64 8.18 6.03
CA VAL A 16 10.24 7.74 5.88
C VAL A 16 9.34 8.91 5.52
N ALA A 17 8.63 8.79 4.39
CA ALA A 17 7.54 9.67 4.01
C ALA A 17 6.19 9.05 4.42
N LEU A 18 5.28 9.86 4.96
CA LEU A 18 3.90 9.46 5.26
C LEU A 18 2.94 10.42 4.55
N PRO A 19 2.70 10.26 3.24
CA PRO A 19 1.87 11.17 2.49
C PRO A 19 0.38 10.96 2.80
N GLU A 20 -0.37 12.05 2.75
CA GLU A 20 -1.83 12.02 2.66
C GLU A 20 -2.26 12.06 1.21
N HIS A 21 -3.39 11.41 0.90
CA HIS A 21 -3.97 11.45 -0.44
C HIS A 21 -5.05 12.54 -0.51
N PRO A 22 -4.88 13.57 -1.36
CA PRO A 22 -5.94 14.53 -1.68
C PRO A 22 -7.25 13.82 -2.04
N GLY A 23 -8.38 14.26 -1.46
CA GLY A 23 -9.70 13.64 -1.66
C GLY A 23 -9.92 12.29 -0.96
N ASN A 24 -8.90 11.69 -0.33
CA ASN A 24 -9.00 10.40 0.33
C ASN A 24 -8.04 10.24 1.53
N HIS A 25 -8.24 11.05 2.56
CA HIS A 25 -7.57 10.96 3.86
C HIS A 25 -8.59 11.07 5.01
N ARG A 26 -8.12 11.30 6.24
CA ARG A 26 -8.98 11.22 7.44
C ARG A 26 -10.10 12.26 7.41
N ASP A 27 -9.77 13.46 6.98
CA ASP A 27 -10.62 14.66 7.10
C ASP A 27 -11.29 15.04 5.77
N ASP A 28 -10.87 14.44 4.66
CA ASP A 28 -11.50 14.55 3.35
C ASP A 28 -11.66 13.17 2.69
N ARG A 29 -12.90 12.81 2.39
CA ARG A 29 -13.28 11.53 1.77
C ARG A 29 -14.05 11.73 0.46
N SER A 30 -14.00 12.93 -0.11
CA SER A 30 -14.78 13.33 -1.29
C SER A 30 -14.60 12.42 -2.51
N LEU A 31 -13.46 11.75 -2.66
CA LEU A 31 -13.19 10.83 -3.76
C LEU A 31 -13.37 9.35 -3.38
N THR A 32 -13.87 9.03 -2.20
CA THR A 32 -14.06 7.62 -1.79
C THR A 32 -15.02 6.91 -2.73
N GLY A 33 -14.62 5.74 -3.24
CA GLY A 33 -15.45 4.95 -4.15
C GLY A 33 -15.52 5.49 -5.58
N THR A 34 -14.63 6.39 -5.99
CA THR A 34 -14.57 6.91 -7.37
C THR A 34 -13.40 6.33 -8.15
N VAL A 35 -13.56 6.25 -9.48
CA VAL A 35 -12.47 5.98 -10.43
C VAL A 35 -11.29 6.95 -10.21
N GLU A 36 -11.62 8.21 -9.93
CA GLU A 36 -10.62 9.25 -9.69
C GLU A 36 -9.72 8.93 -8.49
N ASN A 37 -10.26 8.43 -7.36
CA ASN A 37 -9.42 8.04 -6.22
C ASN A 37 -8.48 6.88 -6.55
N LEU A 38 -8.99 5.84 -7.23
CA LEU A 38 -8.18 4.71 -7.66
C LEU A 38 -7.06 5.14 -8.60
N THR A 39 -7.32 6.12 -9.47
CA THR A 39 -6.36 6.65 -10.44
C THR A 39 -5.36 7.61 -9.81
N ASN A 40 -5.79 8.47 -8.88
CA ASN A 40 -4.96 9.52 -8.28
C ASN A 40 -4.01 8.96 -7.22
N ARG A 41 -4.41 7.92 -6.47
CA ARG A 41 -3.56 7.34 -5.42
C ARG A 41 -2.16 6.94 -5.91
N PRO A 42 -1.98 6.20 -7.03
CA PRO A 42 -0.65 5.91 -7.57
C PRO A 42 0.12 7.19 -7.98
N ARG A 43 -0.55 8.16 -8.61
CA ARG A 43 0.06 9.45 -8.99
C ARG A 43 0.57 10.23 -7.78
N HIS A 44 -0.16 10.21 -6.67
CA HIS A 44 0.27 10.82 -5.41
C HIS A 44 1.57 10.18 -4.89
N LEU A 45 1.71 8.85 -4.95
CA LEU A 45 2.96 8.19 -4.56
C LEU A 45 4.11 8.59 -5.50
N ARG A 46 3.87 8.63 -6.81
CA ARG A 46 4.89 9.06 -7.77
C ARG A 46 5.40 10.46 -7.50
N ALA A 47 4.51 11.41 -7.23
CA ALA A 47 4.89 12.78 -6.88
C ALA A 47 5.75 12.84 -5.59
N VAL A 48 5.43 12.00 -4.60
CA VAL A 48 6.23 11.88 -3.36
C VAL A 48 7.60 11.26 -3.65
N ILE A 49 7.67 10.26 -4.52
CA ILE A 49 8.92 9.62 -4.94
C ILE A 49 9.78 10.60 -5.74
N ASP A 50 9.19 11.38 -6.66
CA ASP A 50 9.88 12.43 -7.41
C ASP A 50 10.55 13.44 -6.47
N PHE A 51 9.76 13.94 -5.50
CA PHE A 51 10.26 14.85 -4.47
C PHE A 51 11.38 14.19 -3.64
N ALA A 52 11.18 12.97 -3.15
CA ALA A 52 12.16 12.28 -2.32
C ALA A 52 13.47 12.01 -3.07
N CYS A 53 13.40 11.59 -4.33
CA CYS A 53 14.57 11.39 -5.18
C CYS A 53 15.34 12.69 -5.40
N ALA A 54 14.64 13.80 -5.63
CA ALA A 54 15.26 15.10 -5.82
C ALA A 54 15.89 15.65 -4.53
N GLU A 55 15.12 15.72 -3.44
CA GLU A 55 15.52 16.38 -2.20
C GLU A 55 16.44 15.52 -1.33
N TRP A 56 16.15 14.22 -1.23
CA TRP A 56 16.90 13.30 -0.37
C TRP A 56 18.00 12.56 -1.11
N ARG A 57 18.13 12.78 -2.42
CA ARG A 57 19.16 12.21 -3.29
C ARG A 57 19.20 10.68 -3.25
N ILE A 58 18.02 10.06 -3.14
CA ILE A 58 17.83 8.61 -3.21
C ILE A 58 17.43 8.18 -4.62
N SER A 59 17.75 6.96 -5.01
CA SER A 59 17.45 6.40 -6.35
C SER A 59 16.29 5.40 -6.34
N SER A 60 15.93 4.86 -5.17
CA SER A 60 14.89 3.86 -5.03
C SER A 60 14.18 3.97 -3.69
N VAL A 61 12.96 3.42 -3.64
CA VAL A 61 12.12 3.37 -2.44
C VAL A 61 11.52 1.98 -2.26
N ALA A 62 11.01 1.73 -1.05
CA ALA A 62 10.01 0.70 -0.81
C ALA A 62 8.70 1.34 -0.39
N VAL A 63 7.57 0.69 -0.70
CA VAL A 63 6.24 1.17 -0.33
C VAL A 63 5.65 0.23 0.72
N VAL A 64 5.19 0.81 1.82
CA VAL A 64 4.40 0.11 2.84
C VAL A 64 2.95 0.60 2.72
N GLY A 65 2.04 -0.30 2.36
CA GLY A 65 0.64 0.03 2.07
C GLY A 65 -0.34 -0.82 2.87
N HIS A 66 -1.31 -0.17 3.52
CA HIS A 66 -2.42 -0.86 4.18
C HIS A 66 -3.73 -0.73 3.40
N SER A 67 -4.47 -1.82 3.21
CA SER A 67 -5.77 -1.82 2.50
C SER A 67 -5.65 -1.16 1.13
N LEU A 68 -6.31 -0.02 0.90
CA LEU A 68 -6.16 0.78 -0.32
C LEU A 68 -4.72 1.24 -0.59
N GLY A 69 -3.87 1.38 0.43
CA GLY A 69 -2.43 1.60 0.22
C GLY A 69 -1.72 0.41 -0.42
N GLY A 70 -2.21 -0.81 -0.16
CA GLY A 70 -1.73 -2.02 -0.82
C GLY A 70 -2.17 -2.09 -2.28
N TYR A 71 -3.41 -1.70 -2.58
CA TYR A 71 -3.86 -1.44 -3.96
C TYR A 71 -2.91 -0.47 -4.67
N THR A 72 -2.63 0.66 -4.03
CA THR A 72 -1.77 1.70 -4.61
C THR A 72 -0.37 1.18 -4.91
N GLY A 73 0.22 0.43 -3.97
CA GLY A 73 1.55 -0.17 -4.15
C GLY A 73 1.57 -1.17 -5.31
N LEU A 74 0.60 -2.09 -5.37
CA LEU A 74 0.50 -3.08 -6.45
C LEU A 74 0.32 -2.42 -7.82
N ALA A 75 -0.56 -1.43 -7.94
CA ALA A 75 -0.76 -0.69 -9.18
C ALA A 75 0.52 0.01 -9.65
N LEU A 76 1.28 0.56 -8.70
CA LEU A 76 2.52 1.28 -8.98
C LEU A 76 3.66 0.39 -9.49
N VAL A 77 3.64 -0.91 -9.16
CA VAL A 77 4.70 -1.88 -9.52
C VAL A 77 4.29 -2.86 -10.63
N GLY A 78 3.30 -2.48 -11.44
CA GLY A 78 2.93 -3.19 -12.67
C GLY A 78 1.59 -3.92 -12.59
N GLY A 79 0.89 -3.83 -11.45
CA GLY A 79 -0.49 -4.29 -11.36
C GLY A 79 -1.37 -3.52 -12.34
N LYS A 80 -2.32 -4.21 -12.97
CA LYS A 80 -3.26 -3.68 -13.97
C LYS A 80 -4.67 -3.65 -13.38
N PRO A 81 -5.04 -2.59 -12.63
CA PRO A 81 -6.31 -2.57 -11.96
C PRO A 81 -7.46 -2.32 -12.94
N THR A 82 -8.64 -2.85 -12.61
CA THR A 82 -9.89 -2.59 -13.32
C THR A 82 -10.91 -2.04 -12.33
N ALA A 83 -11.41 -0.83 -12.57
CA ALA A 83 -12.50 -0.25 -11.81
C ALA A 83 -13.77 -1.07 -12.03
N SER A 84 -14.53 -1.28 -10.97
CA SER A 84 -15.77 -2.05 -11.00
C SER A 84 -16.96 -1.12 -11.30
N PRO A 85 -18.15 -1.69 -11.58
CA PRO A 85 -19.38 -0.92 -11.69
C PRO A 85 -19.70 -0.05 -10.47
N HIS A 86 -19.16 -0.41 -9.29
CA HIS A 86 -19.29 0.43 -8.09
C HIS A 86 -18.66 1.80 -8.27
N GLU A 87 -17.50 1.88 -8.95
CA GLU A 87 -16.79 3.13 -9.18
C GLU A 87 -17.19 3.80 -10.50
N THR A 88 -17.46 3.03 -11.56
CA THR A 88 -17.76 3.59 -12.90
C THR A 88 -19.23 3.98 -13.07
N GLY A 89 -20.13 3.41 -12.26
CA GLY A 89 -21.57 3.52 -12.46
C GLY A 89 -22.08 2.77 -13.70
N GLY A 90 -21.25 1.92 -14.32
CA GLY A 90 -21.55 1.22 -15.56
C GLY A 90 -20.66 -0.02 -15.73
N GLU A 91 -20.14 -0.23 -16.93
CA GLU A 91 -19.26 -1.37 -17.21
C GLU A 91 -17.91 -1.25 -16.47
N PRO A 92 -17.24 -2.37 -16.16
CA PRO A 92 -15.88 -2.35 -15.65
C PRO A 92 -14.91 -1.66 -16.61
N GLU A 93 -13.97 -0.89 -16.08
CA GLU A 93 -13.03 -0.10 -16.89
C GLU A 93 -11.57 -0.34 -16.44
N PRO A 94 -10.66 -0.74 -17.33
CA PRO A 94 -9.23 -0.82 -17.02
C PRO A 94 -8.68 0.57 -16.65
N LEU A 95 -7.92 0.63 -15.55
CA LEU A 95 -7.31 1.87 -15.10
C LEU A 95 -5.88 1.98 -15.61
N ALA A 96 -5.58 3.06 -16.33
CA ALA A 96 -4.23 3.38 -16.75
C ALA A 96 -3.41 3.91 -15.56
N VAL A 97 -2.51 3.06 -15.05
CA VAL A 97 -1.55 3.41 -14.00
C VAL A 97 -0.14 3.31 -14.56
N GLU A 98 0.67 4.34 -14.31
CA GLU A 98 2.07 4.37 -14.73
C GLU A 98 2.93 3.59 -13.74
N HIS A 99 3.67 2.61 -14.25
CA HIS A 99 4.67 1.85 -13.50
C HIS A 99 5.80 2.76 -13.02
N ASP A 100 6.29 2.56 -11.80
CA ASP A 100 7.44 3.29 -11.26
C ASP A 100 8.57 2.35 -10.85
N ASP A 101 9.57 2.24 -11.73
CA ASP A 101 10.73 1.36 -11.55
C ASP A 101 11.57 1.69 -10.30
N ARG A 102 11.40 2.88 -9.70
CA ARG A 102 12.10 3.26 -8.46
C ARG A 102 11.55 2.53 -7.25
N VAL A 103 10.35 1.97 -7.33
CA VAL A 103 9.79 1.13 -6.26
C VAL A 103 10.39 -0.27 -6.37
N GLN A 104 11.22 -0.63 -5.40
CA GLN A 104 12.01 -1.88 -5.44
C GLN A 104 11.47 -2.98 -4.54
N ALA A 105 10.53 -2.67 -3.65
CA ALA A 105 9.91 -3.64 -2.76
C ALA A 105 8.56 -3.13 -2.23
N LEU A 106 7.63 -4.06 -1.94
CA LEU A 106 6.36 -3.75 -1.28
C LEU A 106 6.24 -4.47 0.07
N VAL A 107 5.65 -3.78 1.03
CA VAL A 107 5.09 -4.37 2.25
C VAL A 107 3.59 -4.11 2.25
N LEU A 108 2.80 -5.17 2.18
CA LEU A 108 1.35 -5.12 2.05
C LEU A 108 0.70 -5.56 3.35
N LEU A 109 -0.05 -4.65 3.99
CA LEU A 109 -0.77 -4.90 5.24
C LEU A 109 -2.26 -5.01 4.93
N ALA A 110 -2.85 -6.21 4.99
CA ALA A 110 -4.24 -6.47 4.59
C ALA A 110 -4.61 -5.75 3.28
N PRO A 111 -3.91 -6.02 2.15
CA PRO A 111 -4.07 -5.24 0.93
C PRO A 111 -5.47 -5.40 0.33
N ALA A 112 -6.04 -4.32 -0.16
CA ALA A 112 -7.27 -4.37 -0.93
C ALA A 112 -6.93 -4.77 -2.38
N THR A 113 -7.32 -5.98 -2.78
CA THR A 113 -7.04 -6.56 -4.10
C THR A 113 -8.22 -6.74 -5.07
N PRO A 114 -9.48 -6.32 -4.81
CA PRO A 114 -10.60 -6.65 -5.70
C PRO A 114 -10.48 -6.07 -7.12
N TRP A 115 -9.62 -5.06 -7.32
CA TRP A 115 -9.36 -4.46 -8.65
C TRP A 115 -8.36 -5.26 -9.50
N PHE A 116 -7.73 -6.31 -8.97
CA PHE A 116 -6.74 -7.14 -9.68
C PHE A 116 -7.23 -8.58 -9.90
N MET A 117 -8.54 -8.79 -10.00
CA MET A 117 -9.15 -10.12 -10.10
C MET A 117 -9.23 -10.66 -11.53
N LEU A 118 -8.91 -9.85 -12.54
CA LEU A 118 -8.83 -10.32 -13.93
C LEU A 118 -7.56 -11.16 -14.14
N ASP A 119 -7.66 -12.15 -15.02
CA ASP A 119 -6.51 -12.99 -15.40
C ASP A 119 -5.35 -12.12 -15.92
N GLY A 120 -4.16 -12.37 -15.39
CA GLY A 120 -2.94 -11.65 -15.73
C GLY A 120 -2.82 -10.23 -15.16
N ALA A 121 -3.74 -9.79 -14.29
CA ALA A 121 -3.71 -8.45 -13.71
C ALA A 121 -2.45 -8.17 -12.86
N LEU A 122 -1.73 -9.20 -12.42
CA LEU A 122 -0.50 -9.08 -11.63
C LEU A 122 0.74 -9.70 -12.31
N ASP A 123 0.66 -10.08 -13.60
CA ASP A 123 1.76 -10.77 -14.31
C ASP A 123 3.04 -9.92 -14.43
N ASP A 124 2.89 -8.59 -14.37
CA ASP A 124 3.99 -7.64 -14.49
C ASP A 124 4.53 -7.21 -13.11
N VAL A 125 3.94 -7.69 -12.01
CA VAL A 125 4.45 -7.41 -10.65
C VAL A 125 5.64 -8.31 -10.34
N ARG A 126 6.85 -7.73 -10.36
CA ARG A 126 8.12 -8.49 -10.22
C ARG A 126 8.92 -8.17 -8.96
N VAL A 127 8.57 -7.10 -8.24
CA VAL A 127 9.30 -6.70 -7.04
C VAL A 127 9.06 -7.69 -5.88
N PRO A 128 10.02 -7.86 -4.95
CA PRO A 128 9.78 -8.57 -3.71
C PRO A 128 8.59 -7.98 -2.93
N ILE A 129 7.74 -8.86 -2.39
CA ILE A 129 6.57 -8.48 -1.60
C ILE A 129 6.60 -9.22 -0.26
N LEU A 130 6.51 -8.49 0.84
CA LEU A 130 6.09 -9.02 2.14
C LEU A 130 4.59 -8.75 2.30
N MET A 131 3.77 -9.79 2.40
CA MET A 131 2.33 -9.66 2.61
C MET A 131 1.94 -10.17 3.99
N LEU A 132 1.28 -9.31 4.76
CA LEU A 132 0.75 -9.61 6.08
C LEU A 132 -0.78 -9.50 6.01
N SER A 133 -1.47 -10.64 5.97
CA SER A 133 -2.93 -10.74 5.94
C SER A 133 -3.46 -11.35 7.23
N GLY A 134 -4.69 -10.98 7.62
CA GLY A 134 -5.35 -11.56 8.78
C GLY A 134 -5.94 -12.93 8.45
N GLU A 135 -5.69 -13.93 9.29
CA GLU A 135 -6.25 -15.30 9.16
C GLU A 135 -7.79 -15.34 9.20
N LYS A 136 -8.46 -14.24 9.60
CA LYS A 136 -9.93 -14.10 9.69
C LYS A 136 -10.52 -13.09 8.69
N ASP A 137 -9.77 -12.72 7.66
CA ASP A 137 -10.18 -11.73 6.66
C ASP A 137 -11.03 -12.36 5.54
N GLU A 138 -12.10 -13.07 5.90
CA GLU A 138 -13.00 -13.69 4.91
C GLU A 138 -14.14 -12.77 4.47
N HIS A 139 -14.48 -11.74 5.25
CA HIS A 139 -15.48 -10.75 4.89
C HIS A 139 -15.18 -9.40 5.55
N THR A 140 -14.83 -8.39 4.76
CA THR A 140 -14.68 -7.00 5.20
C THR A 140 -16.05 -6.38 5.51
N THR A 141 -16.75 -6.86 6.53
CA THR A 141 -17.64 -5.97 7.28
C THR A 141 -16.75 -5.09 8.14
N SER A 142 -16.88 -3.77 7.99
CA SER A 142 -16.10 -2.73 8.69
C SER A 142 -16.10 -2.87 10.22
N TRP A 143 -16.97 -3.72 10.77
CA TRP A 143 -17.13 -4.01 12.18
C TRP A 143 -16.19 -5.12 12.71
N HIS A 144 -15.72 -6.05 11.87
CA HIS A 144 -14.87 -7.18 12.31
C HIS A 144 -13.36 -6.89 12.19
N ALA A 145 -12.93 -6.10 11.21
CA ALA A 145 -11.53 -5.81 10.95
C ALA A 145 -10.83 -4.97 12.05
N SER A 146 -11.57 -4.46 13.03
CA SER A 146 -11.06 -3.54 14.06
C SER A 146 -10.96 -4.13 15.46
N GLN A 147 -11.42 -5.37 15.69
CA GLN A 147 -11.41 -6.00 17.02
C GLN A 147 -10.32 -7.05 17.14
N ASP A 148 -9.49 -6.92 18.18
CA ASP A 148 -8.56 -7.98 18.55
C ASP A 148 -9.36 -9.21 19.01
N PRO A 149 -9.09 -10.41 18.47
CA PRO A 149 -9.75 -11.60 18.98
C PRO A 149 -9.39 -11.81 20.46
N PRO A 150 -10.28 -12.41 21.27
CA PRO A 150 -9.97 -12.71 22.67
C PRO A 150 -8.62 -13.44 22.81
N GLY A 151 -7.74 -12.91 23.67
CA GLY A 151 -6.39 -13.45 23.89
C GLY A 151 -5.32 -12.98 22.90
N PHE A 152 -5.64 -12.10 21.96
CA PHE A 152 -4.64 -11.52 21.05
C PHE A 152 -3.77 -10.48 21.75
N ASP A 153 -2.47 -10.76 21.81
CA ASP A 153 -1.47 -9.81 22.29
C ASP A 153 -1.07 -8.86 21.15
N ARG A 154 -1.77 -7.74 21.06
CA ARG A 154 -1.50 -6.70 20.07
C ARG A 154 -0.08 -6.13 20.19
N VAL A 155 0.45 -5.99 21.41
CA VAL A 155 1.75 -5.36 21.63
C VAL A 155 2.85 -6.29 21.12
N ALA A 156 2.84 -7.55 21.54
CA ALA A 156 3.79 -8.55 21.07
C ALA A 156 3.70 -8.75 19.55
N TYR A 157 2.48 -8.77 18.99
CA TYR A 157 2.29 -8.85 17.54
C TYR A 157 2.89 -7.64 16.82
N GLN A 158 2.65 -6.42 17.30
CA GLN A 158 3.19 -5.22 16.66
C GLN A 158 4.72 -5.16 16.73
N GLU A 159 5.35 -5.61 17.82
CA GLU A 159 6.82 -5.71 17.88
C GLU A 159 7.36 -6.70 16.86
N ARG A 160 6.78 -7.90 16.78
CA ARG A 160 7.17 -8.91 15.79
C ARG A 160 6.97 -8.40 14.36
N MET A 161 5.81 -7.83 14.06
CA MET A 161 5.48 -7.24 12.76
C MET A 161 6.51 -6.18 12.35
N LYS A 162 6.87 -5.26 13.26
CA LYS A 162 7.88 -4.23 12.97
C LYS A 162 9.25 -4.83 12.68
N ALA A 163 9.65 -5.87 13.42
CA ALA A 163 10.91 -6.56 13.19
C ALA A 163 10.95 -7.28 11.83
N GLU A 164 9.88 -7.99 11.45
CA GLU A 164 9.75 -8.65 10.15
C GLU A 164 9.79 -7.65 9.00
N VAL A 165 9.05 -6.53 9.13
CA VAL A 165 9.07 -5.44 8.13
C VAL A 165 10.46 -4.84 8.01
N LEU A 166 11.15 -4.61 9.12
CA LEU A 166 12.51 -4.08 9.12
C LEU A 166 13.49 -5.03 8.42
N GLU A 167 13.46 -6.32 8.76
CA GLU A 167 14.34 -7.34 8.16
C GLU A 167 14.14 -7.41 6.64
N PHE A 168 12.87 -7.45 6.20
CA PHE A 168 12.53 -7.46 4.79
C PHE A 168 13.06 -6.22 4.06
N LEU A 169 12.85 -5.02 4.61
CA LEU A 169 13.31 -3.78 4.00
C LEU A 169 14.84 -3.68 3.99
N GLN A 170 15.53 -4.16 5.01
CA GLN A 170 16.99 -4.23 5.02
C GLN A 170 17.54 -5.14 3.91
N ARG A 171 16.81 -6.20 3.58
CA ARG A 171 17.20 -7.15 2.52
C ARG A 171 16.94 -6.63 1.11
N TYR A 172 15.83 -5.91 0.89
CA TYR A 172 15.36 -5.58 -0.46
C TYR A 172 15.34 -4.09 -0.82
N ALA A 173 15.40 -3.19 0.17
CA ALA A 173 15.28 -1.74 -0.02
C ALA A 173 16.54 -0.94 0.36
N ARG A 174 17.59 -1.61 0.83
CA ARG A 174 18.88 -1.00 1.19
C ARG A 174 19.89 -1.29 0.08
N LYS A 175 19.86 -0.50 -1.00
CA LYS A 175 20.86 -0.53 -2.07
C LYS A 175 21.48 0.85 -2.25
#